data_AF-A0A7S2ILH5-F1
#
_entry.id   AF-A0A7S2ILH5-F1
#
_cell.length_a   1.000
_cell.length_b   1.000
_cell.length_c   1.000
_cell.angle_alpha   90.00
_cell.angle_beta   90.00
_cell.angle_gamma   90.00
#
_symmetry.space_group_name_H-M   'P 1'
#
loop_
_entity.id
_entity.type
_entity.pdbx_description
1 polymer ?
#
loop_
_entity_poly.entity_id
_entity_poly.type
_entity_poly.pdbx_seq_one_letter_code
_entity_poly.pdbx_strand_id
1 'polypeptide(L)'
;APFGKEDTAKELQRHAARTQDTLVDAVENAEVSEIKRAVFRALTRLRAAEIKEFDTIARLETQAIDEYNDNHHYRAENPLDYIHSSEPKVAEDKYTSFHD
;
A
#
# COMPACT_ATOMS: atom_id res chain seq x y z
N ALA A 1 -26.06 32.48 63.48
CA ALA A 1 -26.05 32.27 62.02
C ALA A 1 -25.41 30.90 61.74
N PRO A 2 -25.86 30.12 60.74
CA PRO A 2 -25.35 28.77 60.47
C PRO A 2 -24.00 28.78 59.72
N PHE A 3 -23.23 29.85 59.86
CA PHE A 3 -21.92 29.99 59.25
C PHE A 3 -20.85 29.57 60.26
N GLY A 4 -19.85 28.79 59.83
CA GLY A 4 -18.72 28.41 60.68
C GLY A 4 -18.89 27.10 61.48
N LYS A 5 -19.84 26.23 61.15
CA LYS A 5 -19.88 24.86 61.69
C LYS A 5 -18.96 23.95 60.89
N GLU A 6 -18.13 23.17 61.59
CA GLU A 6 -17.16 22.23 60.99
C GLU A 6 -17.83 21.22 60.05
N ASP A 7 -19.03 20.75 60.39
CA ASP A 7 -19.79 19.79 59.57
C ASP A 7 -20.18 20.38 58.20
N THR A 8 -20.60 21.65 58.16
CA THR A 8 -20.93 22.33 56.90
C THR A 8 -19.70 22.54 56.04
N ALA A 9 -18.55 22.87 56.64
CA ALA A 9 -17.29 23.00 55.91
C ALA A 9 -16.86 21.65 55.30
N LYS A 10 -17.00 20.54 56.03
CA LYS A 10 -16.71 19.19 55.54
C LYS A 10 -17.63 18.78 54.39
N GLU A 11 -18.92 19.11 54.46
CA GLU A 11 -19.86 18.84 53.37
C GLU A 11 -19.54 19.62 52.10
N LEU A 12 -19.23 20.91 52.23
CA LEU A 12 -18.79 21.74 51.11
C LEU A 12 -17.49 21.22 50.49
N GLN A 13 -16.53 20.78 51.31
CA GLN A 13 -15.30 20.17 50.82
C GLN A 13 -15.56 18.87 50.05
N ARG A 14 -16.43 17.98 50.56
CA ARG A 14 -16.82 16.75 49.84
C ARG A 14 -17.56 17.05 48.54
N HIS A 15 -18.42 18.07 48.53
CA HIS A 15 -19.09 18.50 47.32
C HIS A 15 -18.10 19.01 46.29
N ALA A 16 -17.18 19.89 46.70
CA ALA A 16 -16.14 20.43 45.82
C ALA A 16 -15.25 19.33 45.24
N ALA A 17 -14.82 18.35 46.05
CA ALA A 17 -14.04 17.21 45.59
C ALA A 17 -14.77 16.41 44.49
N ARG A 18 -16.05 16.05 44.71
CA ARG A 18 -16.84 15.34 43.69
C ARG A 18 -16.99 16.13 42.39
N THR A 19 -17.19 17.45 42.49
CA THR A 19 -17.25 18.31 41.30
C THR A 19 -15.91 18.35 40.57
N GLN A 20 -14.79 18.36 41.29
CA GLN A 20 -13.46 18.27 40.68
C GLN A 20 -13.25 16.93 39.97
N ASP A 21 -13.63 15.82 40.59
CA ASP A 21 -13.54 14.48 39.97
C ASP A 21 -14.32 14.44 38.65
N THR A 22 -15.55 14.98 38.63
CA THR A 22 -16.36 15.05 37.40
C THR A 22 -15.70 15.92 36.32
N LEU A 23 -15.01 17.00 36.70
CA LEU A 23 -14.27 17.82 35.73
C LEU A 23 -13.06 17.08 35.17
N VAL A 24 -12.35 16.29 36.00
CA VAL A 24 -11.25 15.44 35.55
C VAL A 24 -11.77 14.40 34.55
N ASP A 25 -12.84 13.70 34.88
CA ASP A 25 -13.47 12.73 33.97
C ASP A 25 -13.87 13.38 32.63
N ALA A 26 -14.42 14.60 32.68
CA ALA A 26 -14.81 15.32 31.47
C ALA A 26 -13.60 15.71 30.60
N VAL A 27 -12.50 16.15 31.23
CA VAL A 27 -11.26 16.50 30.53
C VAL A 27 -10.61 15.28 29.92
N GLU A 28 -10.51 14.16 30.65
CA GLU A 28 -9.96 12.90 30.15
C GLU A 28 -10.77 12.38 28.95
N ASN A 29 -12.10 12.43 29.02
CA ASN A 29 -12.97 12.04 27.92
C ASN A 29 -12.80 12.93 26.69
N ALA A 30 -12.62 14.24 26.89
CA ALA A 30 -12.36 15.18 25.81
C ALA A 30 -11.00 14.91 25.16
N GLU A 31 -9.96 14.65 25.94
CA GLU A 31 -8.62 14.32 25.45
C GLU A 31 -8.61 13.03 24.63
N VAL A 32 -9.23 11.96 25.13
CA VAL A 32 -9.36 10.69 24.39
C VAL A 32 -10.07 10.89 23.06
N SER A 33 -11.13 11.71 23.04
CA SER A 33 -11.86 12.02 21.82
C SER A 33 -10.99 12.80 20.83
N GLU A 34 -10.17 13.72 21.33
CA GLU A 34 -9.31 14.52 20.46
C GLU A 34 -8.12 13.73 19.90
N ILE A 35 -7.52 12.85 20.70
CA ILE A 35 -6.48 11.93 20.22
C ILE A 35 -7.04 11.06 19.11
N LYS A 36 -8.23 10.46 19.31
CA LYS A 36 -8.91 9.68 18.26
C LYS A 36 -9.11 10.52 16.99
N ARG A 37 -9.64 11.74 17.10
CA ARG A 37 -9.85 12.62 15.94
C ARG A 37 -8.54 12.91 15.20
N ALA A 38 -7.49 13.29 15.93
CA ALA A 38 -6.18 13.62 15.37
C ALA A 38 -5.56 12.40 14.66
N VAL A 39 -5.57 11.23 15.31
CA VAL A 39 -5.06 9.98 14.75
C VAL A 39 -5.83 9.57 13.50
N PHE A 40 -7.16 9.56 13.53
CA PHE A 40 -7.97 9.21 12.36
C PHE A 40 -7.72 10.17 11.19
N ARG A 41 -7.59 11.48 11.45
CA ARG A 41 -7.27 12.47 10.43
C ARG A 41 -5.88 12.24 9.84
N ALA A 42 -4.89 11.94 10.67
CA ALA A 42 -3.54 11.62 10.21
C ALA A 42 -3.51 10.35 9.36
N LEU A 43 -4.13 9.27 9.82
CA LEU A 43 -4.20 7.99 9.11
C LEU A 43 -4.96 8.10 7.78
N THR A 44 -6.04 8.88 7.73
CA THR A 44 -6.78 9.13 6.48
C THR A 44 -5.90 9.81 5.44
N ARG A 45 -5.09 10.79 5.86
CA ARG A 45 -4.13 11.48 4.98
C ARG A 45 -2.99 10.56 4.55
N LEU A 46 -2.45 9.77 5.47
CA LEU A 46 -1.38 8.81 5.18
C LEU A 46 -1.84 7.79 4.15
N ARG A 47 -3.02 7.18 4.35
CA ARG A 47 -3.60 6.23 3.40
C ARG A 47 -3.80 6.83 2.01
N ALA A 48 -4.27 8.08 1.92
CA ALA A 48 -4.43 8.76 0.64
C ALA A 48 -3.09 9.00 -0.06
N ALA A 49 -2.04 9.34 0.69
CA ALA A 49 -0.69 9.48 0.16
C ALA A 49 -0.12 8.13 -0.31
N GLU A 50 -0.24 7.08 0.51
CA GLU A 50 0.20 5.73 0.18
C GLU A 50 -0.45 5.19 -1.08
N ILE A 51 -1.78 5.29 -1.22
CA ILE A 51 -2.50 4.85 -2.44
C ILE A 51 -1.95 5.56 -3.67
N LYS A 52 -1.75 6.89 -3.59
CA LYS A 52 -1.19 7.67 -4.69
C LYS A 52 0.24 7.24 -5.03
N GLU A 53 1.06 6.91 -4.04
CA GLU A 53 2.41 6.40 -4.27
C GLU A 53 2.39 5.02 -4.93
N PHE A 54 1.53 4.10 -4.47
CA PHE A 54 1.36 2.80 -5.11
C PHE A 54 0.90 2.93 -6.57
N ASP A 55 -0.06 3.79 -6.87
CA ASP A 55 -0.49 4.07 -8.24
C ASP A 55 0.66 4.64 -9.09
N THR A 56 1.52 5.47 -8.49
CA THR A 56 2.68 6.04 -9.16
C THR A 56 3.73 4.97 -9.47
N ILE A 57 4.03 4.09 -8.51
CA ILE A 57 4.98 2.97 -8.69
C ILE A 57 4.48 2.03 -9.79
N ALA A 58 3.21 1.60 -9.73
CA ALA A 58 2.63 0.70 -10.72
C ALA A 58 2.70 1.28 -12.14
N ARG A 59 2.44 2.59 -12.29
CA ARG A 59 2.57 3.29 -13.57
C ARG A 59 4.02 3.31 -14.06
N LEU A 60 4.98 3.60 -13.19
CA LEU A 60 6.41 3.63 -13.55
C LEU A 60 6.93 2.24 -13.93
N GLU A 61 6.51 1.20 -13.22
CA GLU A 61 6.87 -0.18 -13.55
C GLU A 61 6.33 -0.59 -14.92
N THR A 62 5.07 -0.26 -15.22
CA THR A 62 4.48 -0.56 -16.53
C THR A 62 5.22 0.18 -17.64
N GLN A 63 5.53 1.47 -17.44
CA GLN A 63 6.32 2.24 -18.41
C GLN A 63 7.71 1.65 -18.65
N ALA A 64 8.39 1.19 -17.59
CA ALA A 64 9.69 0.56 -17.72
C ALA A 64 9.63 -0.76 -18.49
N ILE A 65 8.56 -1.56 -18.29
CA ILE A 65 8.33 -2.80 -19.04
C ILE A 65 8.04 -2.50 -20.51
N ASP A 66 7.18 -1.51 -20.79
CA ASP A 66 6.84 -1.10 -22.15
C ASP A 66 8.08 -0.60 -22.89
N GLU A 67 8.88 0.27 -22.28
CA GLU A 67 10.13 0.77 -22.84
C GLU A 67 11.16 -0.34 -23.09
N TYR A 68 11.26 -1.33 -22.19
CA TYR A 68 12.11 -2.48 -22.41
C TYR A 68 11.64 -3.30 -23.62
N ASN A 69 10.34 -3.58 -23.72
CA ASN A 69 9.76 -4.38 -24.80
C ASN A 69 9.86 -3.68 -26.17
N ASP A 70 9.72 -2.37 -26.21
CA ASP A 70 9.87 -1.56 -27.43
C ASP A 70 11.30 -1.63 -27.97
N ASN A 71 12.29 -1.73 -27.07
CA ASN A 71 13.71 -1.80 -27.45
C ASN A 71 14.20 -3.23 -27.70
N HIS A 72 13.55 -4.25 -27.13
CA HIS A 72 14.02 -5.65 -27.18
C HIS A 72 13.03 -6.55 -27.91
N HIS A 73 13.24 -6.72 -29.21
CA HIS A 73 12.46 -7.65 -30.02
C HIS A 73 13.15 -9.02 -30.06
N TYR A 74 12.65 -9.99 -29.28
CA TYR A 74 13.26 -11.32 -29.16
C TYR A 74 13.58 -12.00 -30.51
N ARG A 75 12.68 -11.90 -31.50
CA ARG A 75 12.90 -12.45 -32.85
C ARG A 75 13.96 -11.72 -33.68
N ALA A 76 14.15 -10.42 -33.42
CA ALA A 76 15.20 -9.65 -34.08
C ALA A 76 16.57 -9.91 -33.44
N GLU A 77 16.61 -10.08 -32.12
CA GLU A 77 17.82 -10.37 -31.35
C GLU A 77 18.24 -11.85 -31.38
N ASN A 78 17.28 -12.75 -31.60
CA ASN A 78 17.50 -14.19 -31.72
C ASN A 78 16.88 -14.67 -33.05
N PRO A 79 17.59 -14.51 -34.17
CA PRO A 79 17.13 -14.97 -35.47
C PRO A 79 16.82 -16.46 -35.43
N LEU A 80 15.61 -16.83 -35.87
CA LEU A 80 15.23 -18.23 -36.01
C LEU A 80 15.89 -18.79 -37.27
N ASP A 81 16.82 -19.72 -37.08
CA ASP A 81 17.27 -20.58 -38.18
C ASP A 81 16.46 -21.87 -38.16
N TYR A 82 15.78 -22.16 -39.26
CA TYR A 82 14.98 -23.38 -39.38
C TYR A 82 15.91 -24.54 -39.74
N ILE A 83 15.82 -25.69 -39.06
CA ILE A 83 16.73 -26.83 -39.27
C ILE A 83 16.82 -27.26 -40.75
N HIS A 84 15.71 -27.15 -41.49
CA HIS A 84 15.66 -27.47 -42.92
C HIS A 84 16.36 -26.45 -43.85
N SER A 85 16.74 -25.26 -43.34
CA SER A 85 17.40 -24.20 -44.13
C SER A 85 18.82 -24.61 -44.54
N SER A 86 19.44 -25.46 -43.72
CA SER A 86 20.80 -25.99 -43.89
C SER A 86 20.80 -27.44 -44.37
N GLU A 87 19.62 -28.02 -44.64
CA GLU A 87 19.52 -29.36 -45.23
C GLU A 87 19.97 -29.32 -46.70
N PRO A 88 20.87 -30.24 -47.11
CA PRO A 88 21.25 -30.35 -48.51
C PRO A 88 20.03 -30.75 -49.34
N LYS A 89 19.92 -30.20 -50.56
CA LYS A 89 18.88 -30.63 -51.51
C LYS A 89 18.95 -32.14 -51.65
N VAL A 90 17.82 -32.81 -51.42
CA VAL A 90 17.68 -34.25 -51.67
C VAL A 90 18.13 -34.49 -53.11
N ALA A 91 19.17 -35.30 -53.29
CA ALA A 91 19.61 -35.69 -54.61
C ALA A 91 18.42 -36.35 -55.30
N GLU A 92 18.07 -35.90 -56.51
CA GLU A 92 17.02 -36.53 -57.31
C GLU A 92 17.55 -37.87 -57.82
N ASP A 93 17.61 -38.85 -56.93
CA ASP A 93 17.81 -40.24 -57.29
C ASP A 93 16.49 -40.85 -57.76
N LYS A 94 15.92 -40.24 -58.80
CA LYS A 94 14.73 -40.75 -59.47
C LYS A 94 15.08 -41.83 -60.51
N TYR A 95 16.38 -42.06 -60.77
CA TYR A 95 16.84 -42.93 -61.86
C TYR A 95 18.05 -43.81 -61.54
N THR A 96 18.66 -43.81 -60.35
CA THR A 96 19.63 -44.87 -60.02
C THR A 96 18.89 -46.06 -59.43
N SER A 97 18.77 -47.09 -60.26
CA SER A 97 18.31 -48.41 -59.83
C SER A 97 19.41 -49.04 -58.98
N PHE A 98 19.14 -49.30 -57.71
CA PHE A 98 20.03 -50.06 -56.82
C PHE A 98 19.95 -51.56 -57.12
N HIS A 99 20.37 -51.98 -58.30
CA HIS A 99 20.54 -53.39 -58.62
C HIS A 99 21.77 -53.56 -59.53
N ASP A 100 22.81 -54.20 -58.97
CA ASP A 100 23.87 -54.90 -59.73
C ASP A 100 23.39 -56.30 -60.12
#